data_AF-A0AAE1F5B3-F1
#
_entry.id   AF-A0AAE1F5B3-F1
#
_cell.length_a   1.000
_cell.length_b   1.000
_cell.length_c   1.000
_cell.angle_alpha   90.00
_cell.angle_beta   90.00
_cell.angle_gamma   90.00
#
_symmetry.space_group_name_H-M   'P 1'
#
loop_
_entity.id
_entity.type
_entity.pdbx_description
1 polymer ?
#
loop_
_entity_poly.entity_id
_entity_poly.type
_entity_poly.pdbx_seq_one_letter_code
_entity_poly.pdbx_strand_id
1 'polypeptide(L)' 'MEVVGEYEYSTKDLIGHGAFAVVFKGRHRQKPGLTVAIKSITKKNIAKSQNLLSKEIKILKGEVRQRFSSVWQEM' A
#
# COMPACT_ATOMS: atom_id res chain seq x y z
N MET A 1 -2.70 -3.74 15.45
CA MET A 1 -2.77 -4.45 14.16
C MET A 1 -3.86 -3.75 13.39
N GLU A 2 -3.52 -3.18 12.24
CA GLU A 2 -4.38 -2.28 11.49
C GLU A 2 -5.06 -3.06 10.36
N VAL A 3 -6.33 -2.78 10.11
CA VAL A 3 -7.16 -3.46 9.11
C VAL A 3 -7.55 -2.49 8.01
N VAL A 4 -7.30 -2.90 6.77
CA VAL A 4 -7.57 -2.15 5.55
C VAL A 4 -8.43 -3.01 4.63
N GLY A 5 -9.75 -2.93 4.80
CA GLY A 5 -10.69 -3.81 4.10
C GLY A 5 -10.42 -5.29 4.42
N GLU A 6 -10.12 -6.07 3.39
CA GLU A 6 -9.79 -7.51 3.51
C GLU A 6 -8.34 -7.81 3.89
N TYR A 7 -7.53 -6.77 4.10
CA TYR A 7 -6.12 -6.88 4.40
C TYR A 7 -5.81 -6.36 5.81
N GLU A 8 -4.69 -6.81 6.36
CA GLU A 8 -4.21 -6.39 7.66
C GLU A 8 -2.69 -6.19 7.63
N TYR A 9 -2.19 -5.27 8.45
CA TYR A 9 -0.76 -5.08 8.67
C TYR A 9 -0.44 -4.73 10.13
N SER A 10 0.84 -4.86 10.47
CA SER A 10 1.38 -4.35 11.72
C SER A 10 2.23 -3.13 11.43
N THR A 11 2.13 -2.09 12.25
CA THR A 11 3.03 -0.93 12.17
C THR A 11 4.49 -1.30 12.47
N LYS A 12 4.72 -2.46 13.11
CA LYS A 12 6.06 -3.04 13.31
C LYS A 12 6.65 -3.61 12.03
N ASP A 13 5.82 -3.98 11.06
CA ASP A 13 6.25 -4.58 9.79
C ASP A 13 6.52 -3.50 8.74
N LEU A 14 7.24 -2.45 9.15
CA LEU A 14 7.65 -1.36 8.26
C LEU A 14 8.69 -1.87 7.26
N ILE A 15 8.41 -1.74 5.96
CA ILE A 15 9.33 -2.16 4.88
C ILE A 15 9.91 -0.98 4.09
N GLY A 16 9.35 0.22 4.25
CA GLY A 16 9.90 1.41 3.62
C GLY A 16 9.32 2.70 4.19
N HIS A 17 10.18 3.71 4.34
CA HIS A 17 9.77 5.04 4.77
C HIS A 17 10.31 6.07 3.77
N GLY A 18 9.41 6.75 3.06
CA GLY A 18 9.75 7.80 2.11
C GLY A 18 9.28 9.17 2.57
N ALA A 19 9.60 10.20 1.79
CA ALA A 19 9.17 11.58 2.08
C ALA A 19 7.64 11.78 2.02
N PHE A 20 6.93 10.91 1.29
CA PHE A 20 5.50 11.07 1.00
C PHE A 20 4.64 9.92 1.53
N ALA A 21 5.24 8.77 1.82
CA ALA A 21 4.51 7.56 2.15
C ALA A 21 5.33 6.65 3.05
N VAL A 22 4.62 5.86 3.84
CA VAL A 22 5.17 4.79 4.67
C VAL A 22 4.59 3.48 4.18
N VAL A 23 5.43 2.49 3.92
CA VAL A 23 5.03 1.19 3.37
C VAL A 23 5.22 0.12 4.41
N PHE A 24 4.16 -0.60 4.71
CA PHE A 24 4.14 -1.74 5.63
C PHE A 24 3.94 -3.04 4.85
N LYS A 25 4.53 -4.12 5.35
CA LYS A 25 4.17 -5.46 4.92
C LYS A 25 2.86 -5.86 5.60
N GLY A 26 1.90 -6.28 4.79
CA GLY A 26 0.62 -6.77 5.22
C GLY A 26 0.29 -8.12 4.61
N ARG A 27 -0.91 -8.62 4.87
CA ARG A 27 -1.43 -9.87 4.32
C ARG A 27 -2.94 -9.81 4.16
N HIS A 28 -3.49 -10.69 3.33
CA HIS A 28 -4.93 -10.89 3.26
C HIS A 28 -5.42 -11.65 4.49
N ARG A 29 -6.50 -11.18 5.13
CA ARG A 29 -7.02 -11.73 6.39
C ARG A 29 -7.47 -13.18 6.25
N GLN A 30 -8.19 -13.49 5.17
CA GLN A 30 -8.66 -14.85 4.88
C GLN A 30 -7.62 -15.73 4.18
N LYS A 31 -6.51 -15.16 3.68
CA LYS A 31 -5.47 -15.87 2.94
C LYS A 31 -4.09 -15.38 3.41
N PRO A 32 -3.62 -15.79 4.60
CA PRO A 32 -2.40 -15.24 5.19
C PRO A 32 -1.12 -15.41 4.36
N GLY A 33 -1.08 -16.40 3.46
CA GLY A 33 0.02 -16.59 2.51
C GLY A 33 0.10 -15.53 1.42
N LEU A 34 -0.99 -14.79 1.18
CA LEU A 34 -1.03 -13.68 0.24
C LEU A 34 -0.46 -12.42 0.93
N THR A 35 0.86 -12.27 0.83
CA THR A 35 1.58 -11.09 1.34
C THR A 35 1.33 -9.89 0.42
N VAL A 36 1.12 -8.73 1.00
CA VAL A 36 0.92 -7.47 0.29
C VAL A 36 1.79 -6.35 0.87
N ALA A 37 1.96 -5.27 0.11
CA ALA A 37 2.55 -4.03 0.60
C ALA A 37 1.44 -2.99 0.74
N ILE A 38 1.29 -2.42 1.94
CA ILE A 38 0.31 -1.39 2.26
C ILE A 38 1.05 -0.06 2.35
N LYS A 39 0.79 0.82 1.38
CA LYS A 39 1.39 2.16 1.30
C LYS A 39 0.44 3.17 1.94
N SER A 40 0.77 3.61 3.14
CA SER A 40 0.05 4.65 3.87
C SER A 40 0.57 6.04 3.48
N ILE A 41 -0.35 6.94 3.14
CA ILE A 41 -0.06 8.32 2.73
C ILE A 41 -0.94 9.24 3.57
N THR A 42 -0.32 10.16 4.30
CA THR A 42 -1.05 11.17 5.06
C THR A 42 -1.80 12.14 4.14
N LYS A 43 -3.07 12.44 4.46
CA LYS A 43 -3.93 13.41 3.75
C LYS A 43 -3.27 14.72 3.31
N LYS A 44 -2.40 15.31 4.14
CA LYS A 44 -1.67 16.55 3.83
C LYS A 44 -0.78 16.45 2.58
N ASN A 45 -0.36 15.24 2.21
CA ASN A 45 0.54 14.98 1.10
C ASN A 45 -0.17 14.42 -0.14
N ILE A 46 -1.49 14.17 -0.10
CA ILE A 46 -2.26 13.60 -1.23
C ILE A 46 -2.18 14.48 -2.47
N ALA A 47 -2.39 15.80 -2.33
CA ALA A 47 -2.34 16.73 -3.48
C ALA A 47 -0.95 16.77 -4.14
N LYS A 48 0.13 16.65 -3.37
CA LYS A 48 1.52 16.61 -3.89
C LYS A 48 1.87 15.26 -4.52
N SER A 49 1.27 14.18 -4.02
CA SER A 49 1.60 12.82 -4.45
C SER A 49 0.66 12.30 -5.54
N GLN A 50 -0.55 12.83 -5.73
CA GLN A 50 -1.57 12.35 -6.67
C GLN A 50 -1.06 12.02 -8.08
N ASN A 51 -0.25 12.92 -8.67
CA ASN A 51 0.31 12.70 -10.02
C ASN A 51 1.33 11.55 -10.06
N LEU A 52 2.11 11.37 -9.00
CA LEU A 52 3.07 10.27 -8.87
C LEU A 52 2.34 8.96 -8.59
N LEU A 53 1.35 8.96 -7.70
CA LEU A 53 0.55 7.78 -7.35
C LEU A 53 -0.24 7.27 -8.56
N SER A 54 -0.84 8.16 -9.35
CA SER A 54 -1.58 7.78 -10.55
C SER A 54 -0.67 7.14 -11.62
N LYS A 55 0.55 7.65 -11.79
CA LYS A 55 1.56 7.05 -12.68
C LYS A 55 2.05 5.69 -12.17
N GLU A 56 2.33 5.59 -10.88
CA GLU A 56 2.82 4.38 -10.21
C GLU A 56 1.76 3.26 -10.27
N ILE A 57 0.49 3.56 -10.00
CA ILE A 57 -0.63 2.61 -10.16
C ILE A 57 -0.78 2.16 -11.62
N LYS A 58 -0.66 3.08 -12.59
CA LYS A 58 -0.78 2.75 -14.01
C LYS A 58 0.32 1.80 -14.47
N ILE A 59 1.55 1.98 -13.98
CA ILE A 59 2.69 1.10 -14.27
C ILE A 59 2.52 -0.25 -13.56
N LEU A 60 2.22 -0.24 -12.25
CA LEU A 60 2.07 -1.46 -11.46
C LEU A 60 0.88 -2.31 -11.94
N LYS A 61 -0.24 -1.72 -12.36
CA LYS A 61 -1.35 -2.46 -12.98
C LYS A 61 -1.01 -3.02 -14.36
N GLY A 62 -0.08 -2.40 -15.09
CA GLY A 62 0.35 -2.81 -16.42
C GLY A 62 1.35 -3.97 -16.40
N GLU A 63 2.34 -3.94 -15.50
CA GLU A 63 3.42 -4.95 -15.43
C GLU A 63 3.20 -6.03 -14.36
N VAL A 64 2.38 -5.79 -13.34
CA VAL A 64 2.29 -6.64 -12.15
C VAL A 64 0.91 -7.29 -12.05
N ARG A 65 0.45 -7.95 -13.11
CA ARG A 65 -0.82 -8.71 -13.09
C ARG A 65 -0.80 -9.93 -12.16
N GLN A 66 0.34 -10.29 -11.57
CA GLN A 66 0.47 -11.51 -10.75
C GLN A 66 1.06 -11.33 -9.33
N ARG A 67 1.57 -10.17 -8.90
CA ARG A 67 2.42 -10.16 -7.68
C ARG A 67 2.25 -9.05 -6.66
N PHE A 68 1.48 -7.98 -6.94
CA PHE A 68 1.26 -6.93 -5.95
C PHE A 68 -0.19 -6.47 -5.97
N SER A 69 -0.98 -6.98 -5.02
CA SER A 69 -2.24 -6.36 -4.65
C SER A 69 -1.91 -5.12 -3.83
N SER A 70 -1.96 -3.93 -4.46
CA SER A 70 -1.79 -2.66 -3.76
C SER A 70 -3.12 -2.21 -3.20
N VAL A 71 -3.19 -2.11 -1.87
CA VAL A 71 -4.37 -1.63 -1.16
C VAL A 71 -4.13 -0.17 -0.84
N TRP A 72 -4.89 0.70 -1.50
CA TRP A 72 -4.83 2.15 -1.31
C TRP A 72 -5.93 2.55 -0.34
N GLN A 73 -5.57 3.12 0.81
CA GLN A 73 -6.54 3.67 1.76
C GLN A 73 -6.11 5.08 2.16
N GLU A 74 -7.01 6.05 2.01
CA GLU A 74 -6.81 7.42 2.46
C GLU A 74 -7.09 7.50 3.96
N MET A 75 -6.05 7.58 4.79
CA MET A 75 -6.15 7.89 6.23
C MET A 75 -6.05 9.38 6.49
#